data_AF-A0A3D1GAH3-F1
#
_entry.id   AF-A0A3D1GAH3-F1
#
_cell.length_a   1.000
_cell.length_b   1.000
_cell.length_c   1.000
_cell.angle_alpha   90.00
_cell.angle_beta   90.00
_cell.angle_gamma   90.00
#
_symmetry.space_group_name_H-M   'P 1'
#
loop_
_entity.id
_entity.type
_entity.pdbx_description
1 polymer ?
#
loop_
_entity_poly.entity_id
_entity_poly.type
_entity_poly.pdbx_seq_one_letter_code
_entity_poly.pdbx_strand_id
1 'polypeptide(L)'
;PLKDRIDAQIITHYPKELEIGVSITRQEAWDDRGENIRIHIPDVYREIVERAAFEARDSEYVDQKSGVSTRMTITAMEQIISSAERRATINDEKEATVRIADLYHMVPALTGKLELVYEGEQEGAMNVAKHIIGKAINLTFKQYFPDPNSRSEDEKSSYKSITDWFSKGNDVDISDMMSHDDYERSLLEIPGLKKLVQQKISSLNKEDLVCWMDMVVEALHQNSMLSKQDLDDHVTYSDMVGSMFSSFSDSGEKGFEDFDI
;
A
#
# COMPACT_ATOMS: atom_id res chain seq x y z
N PRO A 1 -42.40 23.97 13.87
CA PRO A 1 -42.16 23.84 12.41
C PRO A 1 -41.01 24.75 11.96
N LEU A 2 -39.77 24.33 12.23
CA LEU A 2 -38.55 25.03 11.76
C LEU A 2 -38.22 24.67 10.30
N LYS A 3 -38.59 23.46 9.87
CA LYS A 3 -38.41 22.98 8.49
C LYS A 3 -39.27 23.75 7.47
N ASP A 4 -40.46 24.22 7.85
CA ASP A 4 -41.37 24.97 6.96
C ASP A 4 -40.88 26.41 6.64
N ARG A 5 -39.75 26.84 7.21
CA ARG A 5 -39.12 28.15 6.97
C ARG A 5 -37.80 28.04 6.21
N ILE A 6 -37.44 26.85 5.75
CA ILE A 6 -36.21 26.59 4.99
C ILE A 6 -36.60 26.41 3.51
N ASP A 7 -36.12 27.31 2.65
CA ASP A 7 -36.46 27.31 1.21
C ASP A 7 -35.89 26.10 0.46
N ALA A 8 -34.72 25.59 0.87
CA ALA A 8 -34.11 24.42 0.27
C ALA A 8 -33.26 23.63 1.27
N GLN A 9 -33.28 22.30 1.13
CA GLN A 9 -32.39 21.38 1.84
C GLN A 9 -31.48 20.70 0.82
N ILE A 10 -30.17 20.91 0.93
CA ILE A 10 -29.17 20.22 0.12
C ILE A 10 -28.68 19.00 0.90
N ILE A 11 -28.81 17.82 0.31
CA ILE A 11 -28.26 16.57 0.85
C ILE A 11 -26.95 16.31 0.13
N THR A 12 -25.86 16.37 0.87
CA THR A 12 -24.50 16.11 0.36
C THR A 12 -24.20 14.61 0.38
N HIS A 13 -23.28 14.17 -0.47
CA HIS A 13 -22.79 12.80 -0.50
C HIS A 13 -21.29 12.77 -0.82
N TYR A 14 -20.63 11.64 -0.49
CA TYR A 14 -19.27 11.36 -0.93
C TYR A 14 -19.21 11.10 -2.44
N PRO A 15 -18.04 11.29 -3.09
CA PRO A 15 -17.85 10.89 -4.49
C PRO A 15 -18.28 9.44 -4.71
N LYS A 16 -19.05 9.19 -5.77
CA LYS A 16 -19.55 7.84 -6.12
C LYS A 16 -18.64 7.10 -7.10
N GLU A 17 -17.84 7.85 -7.84
CA GLU A 17 -16.94 7.35 -8.86
C GLU A 17 -15.51 7.60 -8.42
N LEU A 18 -14.65 6.59 -8.58
CA LEU A 18 -13.25 6.66 -8.18
C LEU A 18 -12.51 7.82 -8.84
N GLU A 19 -12.73 8.01 -10.14
CA GLU A 19 -12.09 9.07 -10.94
C GLU A 19 -12.41 10.47 -10.39
N ILE A 20 -13.65 10.71 -9.96
CA ILE A 20 -14.05 11.97 -9.34
C ILE A 20 -13.31 12.17 -8.02
N GLY A 21 -13.21 11.13 -7.18
CA GLY A 21 -12.45 11.18 -5.93
C GLY A 21 -10.97 11.49 -6.17
N VAL A 22 -10.34 10.78 -7.10
CA VAL A 22 -8.94 11.03 -7.51
C VAL A 22 -8.74 12.47 -8.00
N SER A 23 -9.68 13.01 -8.79
CA SER A 23 -9.61 14.40 -9.25
C SER A 23 -9.70 15.39 -8.10
N ILE A 24 -10.57 15.15 -7.12
CA ILE A 24 -10.68 16.00 -5.93
C ILE A 24 -9.40 15.95 -5.12
N THR A 25 -8.86 14.76 -4.84
CA THR A 25 -7.59 14.63 -4.09
C THR A 25 -6.43 15.28 -4.84
N ARG A 26 -6.36 15.16 -6.17
CA ARG A 26 -5.34 15.84 -6.98
C ARG A 26 -5.46 17.35 -6.91
N GLN A 27 -6.67 17.89 -6.86
CA GLN A 27 -6.90 19.32 -6.77
C GLN A 27 -6.59 19.88 -5.38
N GLU A 28 -6.92 19.14 -4.32
CA GLU A 28 -6.95 19.65 -2.95
C GLU A 28 -5.73 19.26 -2.11
N ALA A 29 -5.01 18.19 -2.48
CA ALA A 29 -3.79 17.81 -1.78
C ALA A 29 -2.67 18.82 -2.07
N TRP A 30 -1.91 19.16 -1.03
CA TRP A 30 -0.72 19.97 -1.20
C TRP A 30 0.42 19.14 -1.80
N ASP A 31 0.39 18.94 -3.13
CA ASP A 31 1.37 18.13 -3.86
C ASP A 31 2.53 18.91 -4.49
N ASP A 32 2.29 20.17 -4.89
CA ASP A 32 3.35 21.12 -5.23
C ASP A 32 3.81 21.91 -3.99
N ARG A 33 4.91 21.46 -3.39
CA ARG A 33 5.48 22.01 -2.14
C ARG A 33 6.74 22.87 -2.35
N GLY A 34 7.08 23.15 -3.61
CA GLY A 34 8.26 23.93 -3.98
C GLY A 34 9.45 23.09 -4.48
N GLU A 35 10.59 23.76 -4.68
CA GLU A 35 11.61 23.32 -5.65
C GLU A 35 12.72 22.38 -5.13
N ASN A 36 12.73 21.99 -3.86
CA ASN A 36 13.88 21.27 -3.31
C ASN A 36 13.96 19.81 -3.76
N ILE A 37 12.82 19.13 -3.87
CA ILE A 37 12.73 17.72 -4.29
C ILE A 37 11.51 17.57 -5.19
N ARG A 38 11.73 17.10 -6.42
CA ARG A 38 10.64 16.85 -7.37
C ARG A 38 10.01 15.49 -7.08
N ILE A 39 8.72 15.48 -6.75
CA ILE A 39 8.00 14.24 -6.47
C ILE A 39 7.23 13.77 -7.71
N HIS A 40 7.47 12.53 -8.13
CA HIS A 40 6.65 11.82 -9.10
C HIS A 40 5.66 10.89 -8.37
N ILE A 41 4.39 10.99 -8.71
CA ILE A 41 3.31 10.19 -8.11
C ILE A 41 2.66 9.38 -9.23
N PRO A 42 2.90 8.06 -9.30
CA PRO A 42 2.23 7.20 -10.27
C PRO A 42 0.71 7.30 -10.15
N ASP A 43 0.01 7.39 -11.28
CA ASP A 43 -1.46 7.54 -11.28
C ASP A 43 -2.16 6.38 -10.54
N VAL A 44 -1.63 5.16 -10.67
CA VAL A 44 -2.12 3.98 -9.94
C VAL A 44 -2.07 4.16 -8.41
N TYR A 45 -1.08 4.89 -7.89
CA TYR A 45 -1.00 5.15 -6.45
C TYR A 45 -1.99 6.22 -6.00
N ARG A 46 -2.34 7.17 -6.87
CA ARG A 46 -3.46 8.09 -6.62
C ARG A 46 -4.79 7.32 -6.55
N GLU A 47 -4.98 6.35 -7.43
CA GLU A 47 -6.14 5.45 -7.36
C GLU A 47 -6.17 4.66 -6.06
N ILE A 48 -5.04 4.09 -5.60
CA ILE A 48 -4.99 3.31 -4.35
C ILE A 48 -5.41 4.15 -3.15
N VAL A 49 -4.92 5.40 -3.06
CA VAL A 49 -5.31 6.31 -1.97
C VAL A 49 -6.81 6.56 -1.95
N GLU A 50 -7.43 6.80 -3.11
CA GLU A 50 -8.87 7.00 -3.16
C GLU A 50 -9.64 5.70 -2.89
N ARG A 51 -9.19 4.56 -3.43
CA ARG A 51 -9.79 3.26 -3.14
C ARG A 51 -9.75 2.92 -1.66
N ALA A 52 -8.69 3.28 -0.93
CA ALA A 52 -8.64 3.09 0.51
C ALA A 52 -9.82 3.78 1.22
N ALA A 53 -10.32 4.92 0.72
CA ALA A 53 -11.53 5.55 1.25
C ALA A 53 -12.81 4.79 0.91
N PHE A 54 -12.92 4.21 -0.28
CA PHE A 54 -14.04 3.35 -0.64
C PHE A 54 -14.05 2.09 0.23
N GLU A 55 -12.92 1.41 0.35
CA GLU A 55 -12.75 0.24 1.21
C GLU A 55 -13.03 0.55 2.68
N ALA A 56 -12.61 1.71 3.19
CA ALA A 56 -12.93 2.14 4.54
C ALA A 56 -14.44 2.35 4.72
N ARG A 57 -15.12 2.95 3.74
CA ARG A 57 -16.58 3.17 3.80
C ARG A 57 -17.35 1.87 3.77
N ASP A 58 -16.86 0.85 3.06
CA ASP A 58 -17.51 -0.46 2.97
C ASP A 58 -17.05 -1.44 4.08
N SER A 59 -16.14 -1.01 4.95
CA SER A 59 -15.56 -1.85 6.02
C SER A 59 -16.52 -2.05 7.19
N GLU A 60 -16.69 -3.30 7.62
CA GLU A 60 -17.43 -3.64 8.84
C GLU A 60 -16.81 -3.06 10.12
N TYR A 61 -15.53 -2.68 10.08
CA TYR A 61 -14.80 -2.09 11.20
C TYR A 61 -15.01 -0.57 11.36
N VAL A 62 -15.71 0.07 10.43
CA VAL A 62 -15.85 1.54 10.37
C VAL A 62 -17.33 1.94 10.44
N ASP A 63 -17.63 3.06 11.12
CA ASP A 63 -18.99 3.58 11.21
C ASP A 63 -19.52 3.98 9.81
N GLN A 64 -20.59 3.31 9.39
CA GLN A 64 -21.17 3.43 8.04
C GLN A 64 -21.91 4.75 7.78
N LYS A 65 -22.28 5.50 8.83
CA LYS A 65 -23.04 6.75 8.69
C LYS A 65 -22.13 7.96 8.53
N SER A 66 -20.97 7.95 9.19
CA SER A 66 -20.07 9.11 9.21
C SER A 66 -18.60 8.78 9.47
N GLY A 67 -18.21 7.51 9.45
CA GLY A 67 -16.90 7.07 9.95
C GLY A 67 -15.74 7.27 9.00
N VAL A 68 -15.91 7.93 7.85
CA VAL A 68 -14.79 8.25 6.94
C VAL A 68 -14.81 9.73 6.58
N SER A 69 -13.81 10.48 7.06
CA SER A 69 -13.67 11.89 6.72
C SER A 69 -13.53 12.11 5.21
N THR A 70 -14.20 13.14 4.67
CA THR A 70 -13.96 13.62 3.29
C THR A 70 -12.52 14.05 3.04
N ARG A 71 -11.79 14.44 4.10
CA ARG A 71 -10.40 14.90 4.01
C ARG A 71 -9.37 13.78 4.20
N MET A 72 -9.81 12.53 4.36
CA MET A 72 -8.90 11.41 4.58
C MET A 72 -7.89 11.25 3.46
N THR A 73 -8.36 11.23 2.20
CA THR A 73 -7.49 11.00 1.04
C THR A 73 -6.55 12.16 0.76
N ILE A 74 -6.98 13.38 1.06
CA ILE A 74 -6.15 14.60 0.98
C ILE A 74 -4.96 14.47 1.94
N THR A 75 -5.21 14.24 3.23
CA THR A 75 -4.11 14.11 4.21
C THR A 75 -3.28 12.84 3.96
N ALA A 76 -3.90 11.76 3.49
CA ALA A 76 -3.19 10.52 3.16
C ALA A 76 -2.16 10.76 2.03
N MET A 77 -2.59 11.42 0.94
CA MET A 77 -1.71 11.82 -0.15
C MET A 77 -0.57 12.72 0.35
N GLU A 78 -0.88 13.69 1.21
CA GLU A 78 0.12 14.56 1.80
C GLU A 78 1.16 13.82 2.66
N GLN A 79 0.77 12.76 3.37
CA GLN A 79 1.70 11.94 4.16
C GLN A 79 2.58 11.06 3.27
N ILE A 80 2.01 10.47 2.22
CA ILE A 80 2.75 9.71 1.20
C ILE A 80 3.84 10.59 0.56
N ILE A 81 3.49 11.81 0.17
CA ILE A 81 4.43 12.78 -0.39
C ILE A 81 5.52 13.12 0.62
N SER A 82 5.14 13.38 1.88
CA SER A 82 6.11 13.69 2.95
C SER A 82 7.09 12.54 3.19
N SER A 83 6.63 11.28 3.09
CA SER A 83 7.48 10.09 3.18
C SER A 83 8.51 10.05 2.05
N ALA A 84 8.05 10.24 0.81
CA ALA A 84 8.93 10.27 -0.37
C ALA A 84 9.95 11.42 -0.31
N GLU A 85 9.54 12.62 0.12
CA GLU A 85 10.42 13.78 0.35
C GLU A 85 11.47 13.48 1.42
N ARG A 86 11.07 12.87 2.53
CA ARG A 86 11.98 12.48 3.61
C ARG A 86 13.02 11.47 3.12
N ARG A 87 12.61 10.44 2.38
CA ARG A 87 13.52 9.45 1.79
C ARG A 87 14.53 10.11 0.87
N ALA A 88 14.08 10.97 -0.06
CA ALA A 88 14.99 11.65 -0.98
C ALA A 88 15.95 12.59 -0.24
N THR A 89 15.49 13.28 0.80
CA THR A 89 16.36 14.13 1.64
C THR A 89 17.48 13.32 2.31
N ILE A 90 17.14 12.14 2.86
CA ILE A 90 18.12 11.27 3.54
C ILE A 90 19.18 10.75 2.56
N ASN A 91 18.80 10.51 1.31
CA ASN A 91 19.68 10.00 0.26
C ASN A 91 20.35 11.10 -0.60
N ASP A 92 20.13 12.38 -0.30
CA ASP A 92 20.53 13.54 -1.13
C ASP A 92 20.06 13.45 -2.60
N GLU A 93 18.87 12.89 -2.81
CA GLU A 93 18.21 12.81 -4.12
C GLU A 93 17.40 14.09 -4.40
N LYS A 94 17.42 14.57 -5.64
CA LYS A 94 16.63 15.75 -6.07
C LYS A 94 15.28 15.39 -6.66
N GLU A 95 15.06 14.13 -6.97
CA GLU A 95 13.79 13.60 -7.46
C GLU A 95 13.44 12.34 -6.68
N ALA A 96 12.16 12.14 -6.39
CA ALA A 96 11.68 10.95 -5.70
C ALA A 96 10.38 10.48 -6.34
N THR A 97 10.27 9.19 -6.61
CA THR A 97 9.00 8.56 -6.97
C THR A 97 8.38 7.95 -5.73
N VAL A 98 7.07 8.11 -5.55
CA VAL A 98 6.31 7.40 -4.51
C VAL A 98 6.43 5.88 -4.72
N ARG A 99 6.56 5.12 -3.64
CA ARG A 99 6.71 3.65 -3.59
C ARG A 99 5.61 3.01 -2.74
N ILE A 100 5.51 1.68 -2.73
CA ILE A 100 4.57 0.96 -1.85
C ILE A 100 4.80 1.30 -0.38
N ALA A 101 6.07 1.37 0.04
CA ALA A 101 6.42 1.73 1.42
C ALA A 101 5.80 3.08 1.84
N ASP A 102 5.76 4.07 0.95
CA ASP A 102 5.16 5.38 1.24
C ASP A 102 3.65 5.29 1.46
N LEU A 103 2.95 4.35 0.80
CA LEU A 103 1.51 4.15 1.00
C LEU A 103 1.21 3.77 2.45
N TYR A 104 2.08 3.02 3.12
CA TYR A 104 1.88 2.67 4.52
C TYR A 104 2.15 3.85 5.48
N HIS A 105 2.86 4.89 5.04
CA HIS A 105 3.00 6.13 5.80
C HIS A 105 1.71 6.96 5.86
N MET A 106 0.65 6.58 5.13
CA MET A 106 -0.67 7.21 5.28
C MET A 106 -1.50 6.66 6.45
N VAL A 107 -1.01 5.64 7.18
CA VAL A 107 -1.72 5.05 8.33
C VAL A 107 -2.21 6.09 9.35
N PRO A 108 -1.41 7.09 9.79
CA PRO A 108 -1.90 8.11 10.72
C PRO A 108 -3.04 8.97 10.15
N ALA A 109 -3.07 9.18 8.83
CA ALA A 109 -4.17 9.88 8.17
C ALA A 109 -5.46 9.07 8.23
N LEU A 110 -5.39 7.74 8.12
CA LEU A 110 -6.54 6.85 8.29
C LEU A 110 -6.96 6.80 9.76
N THR A 111 -6.07 6.45 10.68
CA THR A 111 -6.44 6.27 12.09
C THR A 111 -6.98 7.55 12.74
N GLY A 112 -6.51 8.72 12.32
CA GLY A 112 -7.01 10.00 12.82
C GLY A 112 -8.28 10.53 12.12
N LYS A 113 -8.77 9.86 11.07
CA LYS A 113 -9.93 10.31 10.26
C LYS A 113 -10.96 9.22 9.98
N LEU A 114 -10.76 8.05 10.58
CA LEU A 114 -11.70 6.95 10.62
C LEU A 114 -12.30 6.86 12.01
N GLU A 115 -13.62 6.69 12.07
CA GLU A 115 -14.32 6.35 13.30
C GLU A 115 -14.59 4.84 13.28
N LEU A 116 -13.98 4.11 14.20
CA LEU A 116 -14.15 2.66 14.28
C LEU A 116 -15.38 2.30 15.08
N VAL A 117 -16.01 1.19 14.69
CA VAL A 117 -17.01 0.53 15.54
C VAL A 117 -16.30 -0.36 16.58
N TYR A 118 -17.06 -0.95 17.50
CA TYR A 118 -16.51 -1.77 18.58
C TYR A 118 -15.59 -2.88 18.07
N GLU A 119 -15.98 -3.57 17.00
CA GLU A 119 -15.20 -4.63 16.36
C GLU A 119 -13.86 -4.09 15.82
N GLY A 120 -13.86 -2.90 15.20
CA GLY A 120 -12.64 -2.26 14.70
C GLY A 120 -11.69 -1.84 15.82
N GLU A 121 -12.23 -1.35 16.94
CA GLU A 121 -11.44 -1.03 18.13
C GLU A 121 -10.79 -2.27 18.75
N GLN A 122 -11.44 -3.44 18.69
CA GLN A 122 -10.86 -4.71 19.15
C GLN A 122 -9.68 -5.17 18.28
N GLU A 123 -9.79 -5.04 16.95
CA GLU A 123 -8.69 -5.36 16.02
C GLU A 123 -7.50 -4.38 16.16
N GLY A 124 -7.80 -3.15 16.57
CA GLY A 124 -6.84 -2.07 16.75
C GLY A 124 -6.71 -1.19 15.50
N ALA A 125 -6.79 0.13 15.70
CA ALA A 125 -6.88 1.11 14.61
C ALA A 125 -5.76 0.99 13.56
N MET A 126 -4.54 0.73 14.00
CA MET A 126 -3.39 0.56 13.09
C MET A 126 -3.54 -0.68 12.20
N ASN A 127 -4.02 -1.80 12.75
CA ASN A 127 -4.24 -3.03 11.99
C ASN A 127 -5.37 -2.85 10.98
N VAL A 128 -6.48 -2.22 11.41
CA VAL A 128 -7.59 -1.89 10.52
C VAL A 128 -7.13 -0.99 9.37
N ALA A 129 -6.33 0.03 9.65
CA ALA A 129 -5.77 0.91 8.63
C ALA A 129 -4.87 0.15 7.65
N LYS A 130 -3.88 -0.62 8.14
CA LYS A 130 -2.99 -1.44 7.28
C LYS A 130 -3.79 -2.43 6.41
N HIS A 131 -4.85 -3.02 6.95
CA HIS A 131 -5.74 -3.93 6.23
C HIS A 131 -6.50 -3.23 5.10
N ILE A 132 -7.06 -2.05 5.36
CA ILE A 132 -7.73 -1.22 4.34
C ILE A 132 -6.74 -0.87 3.20
N ILE A 133 -5.51 -0.49 3.54
CA ILE A 133 -4.46 -0.19 2.56
C ILE A 133 -4.14 -1.42 1.70
N GLY A 134 -3.91 -2.57 2.35
CA GLY A 134 -3.63 -3.83 1.64
C GLY A 134 -4.77 -4.26 0.70
N LYS A 135 -6.02 -4.12 1.14
CA LYS A 135 -7.21 -4.35 0.29
C LYS A 135 -7.24 -3.41 -0.92
N ALA A 136 -7.00 -2.11 -0.71
CA ALA A 136 -6.99 -1.13 -1.78
C ALA A 136 -5.89 -1.42 -2.82
N ILE A 137 -4.69 -1.80 -2.37
CA ILE A 137 -3.59 -2.24 -3.24
C ILE A 137 -4.01 -3.46 -4.06
N ASN A 138 -4.53 -4.50 -3.41
CA ASN A 138 -4.91 -5.74 -4.08
C ASN A 138 -6.05 -5.53 -5.10
N LEU A 139 -7.06 -4.75 -4.75
CA LEU A 139 -8.16 -4.45 -5.68
C LEU A 139 -7.71 -3.62 -6.87
N THR A 140 -6.79 -2.68 -6.67
CA THR A 140 -6.18 -1.94 -7.78
C THR A 140 -5.38 -2.89 -8.66
N PHE A 141 -4.51 -3.71 -8.06
CA PHE A 141 -3.69 -4.68 -8.76
C PHE A 141 -4.49 -5.60 -9.70
N LYS A 142 -5.61 -6.14 -9.22
CA LYS A 142 -6.48 -7.05 -9.99
C LYS A 142 -7.15 -6.38 -11.20
N GLN A 143 -7.11 -5.06 -11.33
CA GLN A 143 -7.57 -4.37 -12.55
C GLN A 143 -6.55 -4.44 -13.69
N TYR A 144 -5.27 -4.62 -13.36
CA TYR A 144 -4.16 -4.53 -14.31
C TYR A 144 -3.48 -5.89 -14.53
N PHE A 145 -3.51 -6.77 -13.53
CA PHE A 145 -2.83 -8.06 -13.54
C PHE A 145 -3.81 -9.22 -13.30
N PRO A 146 -3.50 -10.44 -13.77
CA PRO A 146 -4.29 -11.63 -13.47
C PRO A 146 -4.47 -11.85 -11.97
N ASP A 147 -5.62 -12.35 -11.52
CA ASP A 147 -5.80 -12.64 -10.09
C ASP A 147 -4.84 -13.78 -9.65
N PRO A 148 -3.93 -13.56 -8.66
CA PRO A 148 -3.02 -14.60 -8.20
C PRO A 148 -3.75 -15.82 -7.63
N ASN A 149 -4.97 -15.62 -7.13
CA ASN A 149 -5.86 -16.66 -6.59
C ASN A 149 -6.87 -17.19 -7.61
N SER A 150 -6.74 -16.83 -8.88
CA SER A 150 -7.59 -17.35 -9.96
C SER A 150 -7.57 -18.87 -10.01
N ARG A 151 -8.68 -19.50 -10.43
CA ARG A 151 -8.71 -20.94 -10.71
C ARG A 151 -8.06 -21.31 -12.05
N SER A 152 -7.79 -20.33 -12.91
CA SER A 152 -7.13 -20.53 -14.19
C SER A 152 -5.65 -20.80 -13.97
N GLU A 153 -5.17 -21.98 -14.39
CA GLU A 153 -3.75 -22.33 -14.30
C GLU A 153 -2.86 -21.42 -15.15
N ASP A 154 -3.39 -20.92 -16.28
CA ASP A 154 -2.67 -19.96 -17.12
C ASP A 154 -2.43 -18.64 -16.36
N GLU A 155 -3.44 -18.16 -15.62
CA GLU A 155 -3.31 -16.92 -14.83
C GLU A 155 -2.34 -17.09 -13.67
N LYS A 156 -2.44 -18.19 -12.90
CA LYS A 156 -1.48 -18.49 -11.81
C LYS A 156 -0.05 -18.62 -12.33
N SER A 157 0.12 -19.24 -13.50
CA SER A 157 1.45 -19.46 -14.08
C SER A 157 2.19 -18.16 -14.41
N SER A 158 1.46 -17.03 -14.52
CA SER A 158 2.02 -15.70 -14.75
C SER A 158 3.03 -15.28 -13.67
N TYR A 159 2.89 -15.80 -12.45
CA TYR A 159 3.73 -15.45 -11.30
C TYR A 159 4.78 -16.50 -10.97
N LYS A 160 4.76 -17.66 -11.66
CA LYS A 160 5.55 -18.83 -11.28
C LYS A 160 7.06 -18.54 -11.19
N SER A 161 7.62 -17.79 -12.13
CA SER A 161 9.05 -17.46 -12.10
C SER A 161 9.45 -16.62 -10.88
N ILE A 162 8.54 -15.78 -10.40
CA ILE A 162 8.73 -14.94 -9.21
C ILE A 162 8.62 -15.81 -7.96
N THR A 163 7.53 -16.58 -7.82
CA THR A 163 7.31 -17.44 -6.65
C THR A 163 8.37 -18.53 -6.53
N ASP A 164 8.77 -19.16 -7.64
CA ASP A 164 9.83 -20.19 -7.65
C ASP A 164 11.19 -19.62 -7.23
N TRP A 165 11.41 -18.31 -7.38
CA TRP A 165 12.63 -17.65 -6.91
C TRP A 165 12.62 -17.53 -5.38
N PHE A 166 11.52 -17.06 -4.79
CA PHE A 166 11.35 -17.00 -3.34
C PHE A 166 11.39 -18.41 -2.71
N SER A 167 10.71 -19.40 -3.29
CA SER A 167 10.68 -20.77 -2.77
C SER A 167 12.04 -21.49 -2.81
N LYS A 168 13.05 -20.92 -3.49
CA LYS A 168 14.45 -21.38 -3.42
C LYS A 168 15.22 -20.80 -2.21
N GLY A 169 14.54 -20.05 -1.35
CA GLY A 169 15.13 -19.41 -0.17
C GLY A 169 15.76 -18.05 -0.45
N ASN A 170 15.41 -17.40 -1.57
CA ASN A 170 15.78 -15.99 -1.77
C ASN A 170 14.73 -15.09 -1.09
N ASP A 171 15.17 -13.92 -0.68
CA ASP A 171 14.35 -12.85 -0.13
C ASP A 171 14.69 -11.52 -0.83
N VAL A 172 13.89 -10.49 -0.56
CA VAL A 172 14.19 -9.14 -1.00
C VAL A 172 13.84 -8.16 0.12
N ASP A 173 14.81 -7.31 0.45
CA ASP A 173 14.65 -6.23 1.41
C ASP A 173 14.32 -4.93 0.68
N ILE A 174 13.20 -4.32 1.07
CA ILE A 174 12.73 -3.04 0.58
C ILE A 174 12.51 -2.12 1.77
N SER A 175 13.54 -1.35 2.12
CA SER A 175 13.45 -0.33 3.17
C SER A 175 12.80 0.95 2.65
N ASP A 176 12.03 1.63 3.50
CA ASP A 176 11.47 2.94 3.19
C ASP A 176 12.53 4.06 3.12
N MET A 177 13.75 3.78 3.60
CA MET A 177 14.91 4.69 3.56
C MET A 177 15.87 4.44 2.40
N MET A 178 15.72 3.35 1.64
CA MET A 178 16.72 2.96 0.64
C MET A 178 16.79 3.95 -0.54
N SER A 179 17.98 4.13 -1.10
CA SER A 179 18.20 4.93 -2.31
C SER A 179 17.40 4.39 -3.51
N HIS A 180 17.13 5.23 -4.51
CA HIS A 180 16.46 4.78 -5.74
C HIS A 180 17.25 3.69 -6.47
N ASP A 181 18.57 3.81 -6.53
CA ASP A 181 19.44 2.84 -7.22
C ASP A 181 19.42 1.47 -6.55
N ASP A 182 19.43 1.42 -5.21
CA ASP A 182 19.33 0.16 -4.48
C ASP A 182 17.94 -0.44 -4.60
N TYR A 183 16.89 0.39 -4.55
CA TYR A 183 15.51 -0.03 -4.74
C TYR A 183 15.27 -0.66 -6.11
N GLU A 184 15.73 0.01 -7.17
CA GLU A 184 15.65 -0.53 -8.53
C GLU A 184 16.43 -1.84 -8.65
N ARG A 185 17.64 -1.93 -8.06
CA ARG A 185 18.46 -3.13 -8.10
C ARG A 185 17.76 -4.32 -7.42
N SER A 186 17.27 -4.14 -6.19
CA SER A 186 16.56 -5.19 -5.44
C SER A 186 15.39 -5.78 -6.23
N LEU A 187 14.61 -4.93 -6.91
CA LEU A 187 13.47 -5.38 -7.71
C LEU A 187 13.90 -6.04 -9.03
N LEU A 188 14.98 -5.58 -9.67
CA LEU A 188 15.50 -6.15 -10.91
C LEU A 188 16.12 -7.54 -10.72
N GLU A 189 16.54 -7.88 -9.50
CA GLU A 189 17.08 -9.20 -9.18
C GLU A 189 16.02 -10.31 -9.24
N ILE A 190 14.74 -9.96 -9.09
CA ILE A 190 13.62 -10.91 -9.08
C ILE A 190 13.31 -11.41 -10.50
N PRO A 191 13.57 -12.70 -10.83
CA PRO A 191 13.39 -13.20 -12.19
C PRO A 191 11.93 -13.17 -12.65
N GLY A 192 11.73 -12.64 -13.87
CA GLY A 192 10.41 -12.57 -14.50
C GLY A 192 9.56 -11.37 -14.09
N LEU A 193 9.90 -10.66 -13.01
CA LEU A 193 9.13 -9.53 -12.50
C LEU A 193 9.01 -8.38 -13.52
N LYS A 194 10.14 -7.88 -14.00
CA LYS A 194 10.18 -6.83 -15.04
C LYS A 194 9.42 -7.25 -16.31
N LYS A 195 9.60 -8.50 -16.74
CA LYS A 195 8.98 -9.02 -17.95
C LYS A 195 7.45 -9.06 -17.81
N LEU A 196 6.94 -9.50 -16.66
CA LEU A 196 5.51 -9.53 -16.37
C LEU A 196 4.90 -8.13 -16.45
N VAL A 197 5.53 -7.15 -15.81
CA VAL A 197 5.07 -5.75 -15.82
C VAL A 197 5.04 -5.18 -17.25
N GLN A 198 6.12 -5.37 -18.03
CA GLN A 198 6.19 -4.90 -19.41
C GLN A 198 5.17 -5.56 -20.35
N GLN A 199 4.69 -6.77 -20.01
CA GLN A 199 3.65 -7.45 -20.78
C GLN A 199 2.23 -6.93 -20.48
N LYS A 200 2.01 -6.39 -19.27
CA LYS A 200 0.67 -6.01 -18.79
C LYS A 200 0.40 -4.52 -18.87
N ILE A 201 1.42 -3.69 -18.62
CA ILE A 201 1.26 -2.24 -18.63
C ILE A 201 1.83 -1.66 -19.93
N SER A 202 0.97 -1.02 -20.72
CA SER A 202 1.37 -0.30 -21.92
C SER A 202 2.01 1.04 -21.57
N SER A 203 3.02 1.46 -22.34
CA SER A 203 3.58 2.83 -22.28
C SER A 203 4.19 3.23 -20.92
N LEU A 204 5.05 2.37 -20.38
CA LEU A 204 5.80 2.64 -19.14
C LEU A 204 7.00 3.55 -19.38
N ASN A 205 7.14 4.61 -18.57
CA ASN A 205 8.44 5.25 -18.34
C ASN A 205 9.29 4.38 -17.38
N LYS A 206 10.51 4.81 -17.09
CA LYS A 206 11.44 4.01 -16.27
C LYS A 206 10.97 3.98 -14.81
N GLU A 207 10.50 5.11 -14.30
CA GLU A 207 10.10 5.32 -12.91
C GLU A 207 8.87 4.48 -12.56
N ASP A 208 7.85 4.51 -13.42
CA ASP A 208 6.62 3.74 -13.28
C ASP A 208 6.89 2.23 -13.37
N LEU A 209 7.83 1.79 -14.24
CA LEU A 209 8.18 0.37 -14.34
C LEU A 209 8.57 -0.20 -12.96
N VAL A 210 9.43 0.49 -12.22
CA VAL A 210 9.90 0.03 -10.91
C VAL A 210 8.76 0.04 -9.89
N CYS A 211 7.90 1.07 -9.89
CA CYS A 211 6.71 1.13 -9.03
C CYS A 211 5.74 -0.02 -9.28
N TRP A 212 5.52 -0.39 -10.55
CA TRP A 212 4.68 -1.54 -10.89
C TRP A 212 5.32 -2.87 -10.49
N MET A 213 6.66 -2.98 -10.56
CA MET A 213 7.38 -4.16 -10.07
C MET A 213 7.19 -4.33 -8.56
N ASP A 214 7.36 -3.27 -7.78
CA ASP A 214 7.10 -3.26 -6.33
C ASP A 214 5.64 -3.63 -6.01
N MET A 215 4.70 -3.06 -6.75
CA MET A 215 3.27 -3.34 -6.57
C MET A 215 2.91 -4.81 -6.82
N VAL A 216 3.58 -5.48 -7.77
CA VAL A 216 3.39 -6.92 -8.00
C VAL A 216 3.86 -7.72 -6.77
N VAL A 217 5.01 -7.38 -6.18
CA VAL A 217 5.54 -8.07 -4.99
C VAL A 217 4.59 -7.91 -3.80
N GLU A 218 4.15 -6.67 -3.53
CA GLU A 218 3.17 -6.39 -2.50
C GLU A 218 1.84 -7.12 -2.76
N ALA A 219 1.34 -7.12 -4.00
CA ALA A 219 0.09 -7.81 -4.32
C ALA A 219 0.18 -9.33 -4.16
N LEU A 220 1.34 -9.94 -4.44
CA LEU A 220 1.57 -11.36 -4.16
C LEU A 220 1.53 -11.64 -2.65
N HIS A 221 2.08 -10.75 -1.82
CA HIS A 221 1.91 -10.83 -0.37
C HIS A 221 0.43 -10.71 0.05
N GLN A 222 -0.30 -9.72 -0.48
CA GLN A 222 -1.73 -9.52 -0.20
C GLN A 222 -2.62 -10.69 -0.65
N ASN A 223 -2.10 -11.60 -1.49
CA ASN A 223 -2.77 -12.82 -1.92
C ASN A 223 -2.17 -14.09 -1.29
N SER A 224 -1.36 -13.95 -0.22
CA SER A 224 -0.73 -15.05 0.53
C SER A 224 0.22 -15.92 -0.29
N MET A 225 0.77 -15.39 -1.39
CA MET A 225 1.78 -16.07 -2.20
C MET A 225 3.19 -15.84 -1.65
N LEU A 226 3.39 -14.70 -0.98
CA LEU A 226 4.65 -14.32 -0.33
C LEU A 226 4.41 -13.95 1.13
N SER A 227 5.44 -14.13 1.95
CA SER A 227 5.48 -13.55 3.29
C SER A 227 6.01 -12.12 3.22
N LYS A 228 5.63 -11.32 4.22
CA LYS A 228 6.16 -10.00 4.48
C LYS A 228 6.48 -9.89 5.96
N GLN A 229 7.71 -9.55 6.29
CA GLN A 229 8.14 -9.20 7.63
C GLN A 229 8.36 -7.69 7.66
N ASP A 230 7.68 -7.02 8.59
CA ASP A 230 7.73 -5.57 8.81
C ASP A 230 8.59 -5.33 10.05
N LEU A 231 9.88 -5.04 9.83
CA LEU A 231 10.84 -4.71 10.88
C LEU A 231 11.02 -3.18 10.93
N ASP A 232 11.52 -2.64 12.05
CA ASP A 232 11.53 -1.20 12.32
C ASP A 232 12.26 -0.35 11.25
N ASP A 233 13.19 -0.94 10.49
CA ASP A 233 14.03 -0.27 9.49
C ASP A 233 13.93 -0.85 8.07
N HIS A 234 13.29 -2.00 7.88
CA HIS A 234 13.10 -2.61 6.56
C HIS A 234 11.91 -3.57 6.49
N VAL A 235 11.39 -3.73 5.27
CA VAL A 235 10.41 -4.74 4.94
C VAL A 235 11.07 -5.84 4.12
N THR A 236 11.00 -7.08 4.60
CA THR A 236 11.52 -8.25 3.89
C THR A 236 10.39 -9.05 3.29
N TYR A 237 10.49 -9.37 2.00
CA TYR A 237 9.61 -10.36 1.35
C TYR A 237 10.35 -11.68 1.16
N SER A 238 9.68 -12.77 1.49
CA SER A 238 10.25 -14.12 1.43
C SER A 238 9.20 -15.16 1.03
N ASP A 239 9.62 -16.42 0.90
CA ASP A 239 8.69 -17.53 0.77
C ASP A 239 7.75 -17.63 1.99
N MET A 240 6.47 -17.89 1.73
CA MET A 240 5.43 -17.96 2.75
C MET A 240 5.57 -19.18 3.67
N VAL A 241 5.97 -20.33 3.12
CA VAL A 241 6.13 -21.56 3.90
C VAL A 241 7.42 -21.52 4.71
N GLY A 242 8.52 -21.10 4.07
CA GLY A 242 9.82 -20.96 4.72
C GLY A 242 9.77 -20.01 5.93
N SER A 243 9.11 -18.85 5.78
CA SER A 243 9.02 -17.88 6.87
C SER A 243 8.18 -18.39 8.05
N MET A 244 7.07 -19.09 7.80
CA MET A 244 6.26 -19.69 8.86
C MET A 244 7.09 -20.65 9.71
N PHE A 245 7.87 -21.54 9.09
CA PHE A 245 8.74 -22.48 9.83
C PHE A 245 9.83 -21.76 10.64
N SER A 246 10.42 -20.70 10.09
CA SER A 246 11.45 -19.90 10.79
C SER A 246 10.89 -19.18 12.02
N SER A 247 9.67 -18.65 11.94
CA SER A 247 9.00 -17.97 13.05
C SER A 247 8.68 -18.94 14.20
N PHE A 248 8.32 -20.19 13.90
CA PHE A 248 8.13 -21.22 14.91
C PHE A 248 9.43 -21.64 15.59
N SER A 249 10.57 -21.69 14.88
CA SER A 249 11.86 -21.98 15.49
C SER A 249 12.37 -20.86 16.39
N ASP A 250 12.25 -19.59 15.99
CA ASP A 250 12.68 -18.44 16.82
C ASP A 250 11.83 -18.30 18.10
N SER A 251 10.54 -18.63 18.01
CA SER A 251 9.63 -18.68 19.16
C SER A 251 9.97 -19.80 20.16
N GLY A 252 10.78 -20.79 19.75
CA GLY A 252 11.23 -21.91 20.57
C GLY A 252 12.53 -21.64 21.33
N GLU A 253 13.35 -20.66 20.90
CA GLU A 253 14.63 -20.33 21.54
C GLU A 253 14.53 -19.23 22.61
N LYS A 254 13.44 -18.46 22.67
CA LYS A 254 13.22 -17.40 23.69
C LYS A 254 12.42 -17.83 24.93
N GLY A 255 12.27 -19.13 25.15
CA GLY A 255 11.79 -19.68 26.42
C GLY A 255 12.94 -20.33 27.15
N PHE A 256 13.22 -19.89 28.38
CA PHE A 256 14.31 -20.34 29.28
C PHE A 256 15.67 -19.62 29.12
N GLU A 257 15.70 -18.30 29.33
CA GLU A 257 16.82 -17.73 30.09
C GLU A 257 16.28 -17.27 31.46
N ASP A 258 16.88 -17.86 32.49
CA ASP A 258 16.49 -17.80 33.89
C ASP A 258 16.42 -16.36 34.43
N PHE A 259 15.29 -16.03 35.05
CA PHE A 259 15.26 -15.04 36.13
C PHE A 259 15.93 -15.67 37.35
N ASP A 260 17.25 -15.58 37.44
CA ASP A 260 18.00 -15.85 38.67
C ASP A 260 18.50 -14.54 39.31
N ILE A 261 17.79 -14.19 40.40
CA ILE A 261 18.11 -13.35 41.58
C ILE A 261 18.28 -11.83 41.39
#